data_AF-Q1Z8U9-F1
#
_entry.id   AF-Q1Z8U9-F1
#
_cell.length_a   1.000
_cell.length_b   1.000
_cell.length_c   1.000
_cell.angle_alpha   90.00
_cell.angle_beta   90.00
_cell.angle_gamma   90.00
#
_symmetry.space_group_name_H-M   'P 1'
#
loop_
_entity.id
_entity.type
_entity.pdbx_description
1 polymer ?
#
loop_
_entity_poly.entity_id
_entity_poly.type
_entity_poly.pdbx_seq_one_letter_code
_entity_poly.pdbx_strand_id
1 'polypeptide(L)'
;MSGQIKQVAEKLIPHMEMLNAHFEESNSRFNSLMGKGHDDLGRVLKCHLIIEYYLNLYLSHQYGISDIDQIRLSFAQKVNLLPKQGNAVVYVKKGIERINKIRNRFGHKLDASICEGELNEIDDVLKVMRPETKDLSPIERIENFTATACTFLIVQPKEIEEIYADAFNLFLAEKTNNNAG
;
A
#
# COMPACT_ATOMS: atom_id res chain seq x y z
N MET A 1 42.90 7.30 -20.33
CA MET A 1 41.70 6.96 -21.13
C MET A 1 42.10 5.97 -22.20
N SER A 2 41.38 4.85 -22.36
CA SER A 2 41.63 3.85 -23.41
C SER A 2 41.72 4.52 -24.80
N GLY A 3 42.62 4.05 -25.67
CA GLY A 3 42.81 4.60 -27.02
C GLY A 3 41.53 4.60 -27.87
N GLN A 4 40.59 3.71 -27.58
CA GLN A 4 39.28 3.65 -28.23
C GLN A 4 38.37 4.81 -27.80
N ILE A 5 38.40 5.20 -26.52
CA ILE A 5 37.61 6.34 -26.01
C ILE A 5 38.08 7.64 -26.66
N LYS A 6 39.39 7.79 -26.88
CA LYS A 6 39.96 8.98 -27.52
C LYS A 6 39.54 9.12 -28.98
N GLN A 7 39.58 8.03 -29.75
CA GLN A 7 39.14 8.01 -31.16
C GLN A 7 37.63 8.29 -31.31
N VAL A 8 36.82 7.81 -30.36
CA VAL A 8 35.39 8.12 -30.31
C VAL A 8 35.17 9.61 -30.00
N ALA A 9 35.88 10.15 -29.00
CA ALA A 9 35.80 11.56 -28.64
C ALA A 9 36.20 12.49 -29.81
N GLU A 10 37.29 12.19 -30.52
CA GLU A 10 37.74 12.95 -31.70
C GLU A 10 36.69 13.02 -32.80
N LYS A 11 35.90 11.96 -33.00
CA LYS A 11 34.79 11.96 -33.97
C LYS A 11 33.54 12.71 -33.48
N LEU A 12 33.32 12.79 -32.16
CA LEU A 12 32.13 13.44 -31.59
C LEU A 12 32.34 14.94 -31.36
N ILE A 13 33.58 15.39 -31.09
CA ILE A 13 33.94 16.80 -30.83
C ILE A 13 33.31 17.78 -31.84
N PRO A 14 33.37 17.56 -33.17
CA PRO A 14 32.79 18.48 -34.15
C PRO A 14 31.25 18.59 -34.07
N HIS A 15 30.59 17.61 -33.46
CA HIS A 15 29.13 17.55 -33.34
C HIS A 15 28.65 17.88 -31.92
N MET A 16 29.55 18.27 -31.00
CA MET A 16 29.22 18.41 -29.59
C MET A 16 28.16 19.46 -29.31
N GLU A 17 28.07 20.56 -30.07
CA GLU A 17 26.99 21.54 -29.88
C GLU A 17 25.61 20.94 -30.16
N MET A 18 25.46 20.21 -31.27
CA MET A 18 24.21 19.52 -31.62
C MET A 18 23.87 18.43 -30.60
N LEU A 19 24.88 17.66 -30.17
CA LEU A 19 24.71 16.63 -29.15
C LEU A 19 24.30 17.25 -27.81
N ASN A 20 24.96 18.33 -27.38
CA ASN A 20 24.67 19.04 -26.14
C ASN A 20 23.25 19.59 -26.13
N ALA A 21 22.79 20.22 -27.22
CA ALA A 21 21.42 20.71 -27.31
C ALA A 21 20.39 19.59 -27.12
N HIS A 22 20.61 18.41 -27.72
CA HIS A 22 19.73 17.26 -27.55
C HIS A 22 19.82 16.63 -26.15
N PHE A 23 21.02 16.62 -25.57
CA PHE A 23 21.22 16.15 -24.20
C PHE A 23 20.60 17.08 -23.17
N GLU A 24 20.67 18.41 -23.35
CA GLU A 24 20.08 19.39 -22.43
C GLU A 24 18.55 19.24 -22.33
N GLU A 25 17.87 19.05 -23.45
CA GLU A 25 16.42 18.78 -23.48
C GLU A 25 16.08 17.50 -22.69
N SER A 26 16.83 16.42 -22.95
CA SER A 26 16.64 15.13 -22.25
C SER A 26 16.99 15.22 -20.77
N ASN A 27 18.03 15.98 -20.42
CA ASN A 27 18.51 16.17 -19.06
C ASN A 27 17.54 17.03 -18.24
N SER A 28 16.89 18.02 -18.86
CA SER A 28 15.82 18.79 -18.23
C SER A 28 14.66 17.89 -17.78
N ARG A 29 14.22 16.96 -18.66
CA ARG A 29 13.21 15.96 -18.31
C ARG A 29 13.68 15.01 -17.21
N PHE A 30 14.93 14.53 -17.27
CA PHE A 30 15.51 13.70 -16.23
C PHE A 30 15.55 14.40 -14.87
N ASN A 31 16.06 15.64 -14.82
CA ASN A 31 16.13 16.45 -13.61
C ASN A 31 14.72 16.74 -13.05
N SER A 32 13.73 16.98 -13.92
CA SER A 32 12.33 17.13 -13.50
C SER A 32 11.78 15.85 -12.84
N LEU A 33 12.11 14.67 -13.36
CA LEU A 33 11.69 13.40 -12.77
C LEU A 33 12.41 13.12 -11.44
N MET A 34 13.71 13.36 -11.36
CA MET A 34 14.52 13.17 -10.15
C MET A 34 14.21 14.20 -9.05
N GLY A 35 13.80 15.41 -9.43
CA GLY A 35 13.47 16.50 -8.50
C GLY A 35 12.06 16.42 -7.91
N LYS A 36 11.20 15.49 -8.37
CA LYS A 36 9.89 15.27 -7.76
C LYS A 36 10.06 14.71 -6.36
N GLY A 37 9.37 15.30 -5.38
CA GLY A 37 9.40 14.82 -4.00
C GLY A 37 8.91 13.38 -3.91
N HIS A 38 9.81 12.45 -3.61
CA HIS A 38 9.52 11.01 -3.48
C HIS A 38 8.99 10.62 -2.08
N ASP A 39 8.58 11.59 -1.26
CA ASP A 39 8.19 11.35 0.14
C ASP A 39 7.01 10.37 0.25
N ASP A 40 5.96 10.60 -0.55
CA ASP A 40 4.76 9.75 -0.56
C ASP A 40 5.06 8.30 -0.99
N LEU A 41 5.96 8.09 -1.97
CA LEU A 41 6.36 6.75 -2.41
C LEU A 41 6.98 5.97 -1.24
N GLY A 42 7.94 6.58 -0.56
CA GLY A 42 8.62 5.96 0.58
C GLY A 42 7.65 5.64 1.71
N ARG A 43 6.73 6.56 2.00
CA ARG A 43 5.72 6.41 3.06
C ARG A 43 4.68 5.33 2.72
N VAL A 44 4.18 5.28 1.49
CA VAL A 44 3.29 4.20 1.01
C VAL A 44 3.99 2.85 1.06
N LEU A 45 5.25 2.77 0.61
CA LEU A 45 6.03 1.54 0.67
C LEU A 45 6.21 1.06 2.11
N LYS A 46 6.53 1.98 3.03
CA LYS A 46 6.65 1.67 4.46
C LYS A 46 5.33 1.13 5.03
N CYS A 47 4.20 1.77 4.73
CA CYS A 47 2.87 1.31 5.13
C CYS A 47 2.58 -0.12 4.63
N HIS A 48 2.87 -0.39 3.36
CA HIS A 48 2.72 -1.70 2.75
C HIS A 48 3.56 -2.78 3.47
N LEU A 49 4.83 -2.51 3.74
CA LEU A 49 5.73 -3.45 4.42
C LEU A 49 5.28 -3.74 5.87
N ILE A 50 4.81 -2.72 6.59
CA ILE A 50 4.26 -2.89 7.94
C ILE A 50 3.03 -3.80 7.89
N ILE A 51 2.08 -3.56 6.98
CA ILE A 51 0.90 -4.42 6.85
C ILE A 51 1.31 -5.85 6.49
N GLU A 52 2.26 -6.02 5.56
CA GLU A 52 2.72 -7.35 5.16
C GLU A 52 3.33 -8.12 6.31
N TYR A 53 4.11 -7.46 7.17
CA TYR A 53 4.66 -8.05 8.39
C TYR A 53 3.55 -8.59 9.30
N TYR A 54 2.55 -7.76 9.63
CA TYR A 54 1.44 -8.20 10.49
C TYR A 54 0.54 -9.24 9.81
N LEU A 55 0.38 -9.16 8.49
CA LEU A 55 -0.35 -10.14 7.71
C LEU A 55 0.34 -11.51 7.75
N ASN A 56 1.67 -11.55 7.68
CA ASN A 56 2.46 -12.77 7.86
C ASN A 56 2.22 -13.36 9.26
N LEU A 57 2.31 -12.56 10.32
CA LEU A 57 2.05 -13.01 11.69
C LEU A 57 0.64 -13.59 11.85
N TYR A 58 -0.37 -12.88 11.35
CA TYR A 58 -1.76 -13.30 11.38
C TYR A 58 -1.94 -14.66 10.69
N LEU A 59 -1.45 -14.80 9.47
CA LEU A 59 -1.61 -16.03 8.67
C LEU A 59 -0.83 -17.20 9.27
N SER A 60 0.39 -16.96 9.78
CA SER A 60 1.18 -17.96 10.50
C SER A 60 0.44 -18.49 11.71
N HIS A 61 -0.17 -17.62 12.52
CA HIS A 61 -0.98 -18.02 13.66
C HIS A 61 -2.24 -18.78 13.22
N GLN A 62 -3.00 -18.22 12.26
CA GLN A 62 -4.26 -18.78 11.80
C GLN A 62 -4.13 -20.18 11.19
N TYR A 63 -3.05 -20.45 10.48
CA TYR A 63 -2.83 -21.71 9.75
C TYR A 63 -1.76 -22.61 10.38
N GLY A 64 -1.16 -22.20 11.51
CA GLY A 64 -0.09 -22.96 12.17
C GLY A 64 1.19 -23.10 11.34
N ILE A 65 1.51 -22.08 10.53
CA ILE A 65 2.66 -22.09 9.61
C ILE A 65 3.85 -21.41 10.29
N SER A 66 4.91 -22.18 10.56
CA SER A 66 6.12 -21.68 11.23
C SER A 66 6.98 -20.76 10.37
N ASP A 67 7.02 -20.96 9.05
CA ASP A 67 7.79 -20.14 8.11
C ASP A 67 6.98 -19.83 6.85
N ILE A 68 6.12 -18.81 6.94
CA ILE A 68 5.24 -18.38 5.84
C ILE A 68 6.02 -17.75 4.68
N ASP A 69 7.23 -17.23 4.94
CA ASP A 69 8.03 -16.57 3.92
C ASP A 69 8.60 -17.57 2.90
N GLN A 70 8.87 -18.81 3.30
CA GLN A 70 9.27 -19.89 2.38
C GLN A 70 8.18 -20.28 1.39
N ILE A 71 6.91 -20.01 1.70
CA ILE A 71 5.78 -20.27 0.79
C ILE A 71 5.78 -19.27 -0.38
N ARG A 72 6.52 -18.16 -0.27
CA ARG A 72 6.69 -17.14 -1.33
C ARG A 72 5.36 -16.63 -1.89
N LEU A 73 4.36 -16.49 -1.02
CA LEU A 73 3.10 -15.88 -1.40
C LEU A 73 3.33 -14.39 -1.69
N SER A 74 2.79 -13.92 -2.81
CA SER A 74 2.67 -12.48 -3.05
C SER A 74 1.71 -11.84 -2.05
N PHE A 75 1.86 -10.54 -1.80
CA PHE A 75 0.94 -9.77 -0.94
C PHE A 75 -0.53 -10.00 -1.29
N ALA A 76 -0.88 -9.99 -2.59
CA ALA A 76 -2.25 -10.20 -3.04
C ALA A 76 -2.76 -11.61 -2.67
N GLN A 77 -1.91 -12.64 -2.80
CA GLN A 77 -2.25 -14.00 -2.37
C GLN A 77 -2.45 -14.08 -0.86
N LYS A 78 -1.60 -13.43 -0.06
CA LYS A 78 -1.75 -13.35 1.40
C LYS A 78 -3.08 -12.72 1.80
N VAL A 79 -3.44 -11.59 1.18
CA VAL A 79 -4.73 -10.91 1.44
C VAL A 79 -5.92 -11.79 1.05
N ASN A 80 -5.80 -12.59 -0.01
CA ASN A 80 -6.85 -13.53 -0.41
C ASN A 80 -7.11 -14.64 0.62
N LEU A 81 -6.10 -15.00 1.43
CA LEU A 81 -6.24 -15.96 2.51
C LEU A 81 -6.97 -15.39 3.75
N LEU A 82 -7.07 -14.07 3.88
CA LEU A 82 -7.88 -13.49 4.96
C LEU A 82 -9.34 -13.94 4.87
N PRO A 83 -9.99 -14.25 6.01
CA PRO A 83 -11.41 -14.58 6.08
C PRO A 83 -12.29 -13.65 5.24
N LYS A 84 -13.39 -14.20 4.71
CA LYS A 84 -14.37 -13.44 3.91
C LYS A 84 -15.55 -12.94 4.73
N GLN A 85 -15.82 -13.56 5.88
CA GLN A 85 -16.94 -13.25 6.77
C GLN A 85 -16.63 -13.73 8.20
N GLY A 86 -17.37 -13.22 9.18
CA GLY A 86 -17.33 -13.72 10.57
C GLY A 86 -16.02 -13.44 11.31
N ASN A 87 -15.17 -12.54 10.82
CA ASN A 87 -13.93 -12.15 11.50
C ASN A 87 -13.69 -10.64 11.37
N ALA A 88 -13.16 -10.03 12.44
CA ALA A 88 -12.89 -8.59 12.51
C ALA A 88 -11.95 -8.09 11.38
N VAL A 89 -11.05 -8.94 10.88
CA VAL A 89 -10.14 -8.56 9.77
C VAL A 89 -10.86 -8.26 8.45
N VAL A 90 -12.10 -8.73 8.29
CA VAL A 90 -12.91 -8.46 7.09
C VAL A 90 -13.13 -6.96 6.88
N TYR A 91 -13.21 -6.18 7.97
CA TYR A 91 -13.45 -4.74 7.94
C TYR A 91 -12.31 -3.96 7.27
N VAL A 92 -11.07 -4.43 7.44
CA VAL A 92 -9.89 -3.74 6.91
C VAL A 92 -9.40 -4.34 5.59
N LYS A 93 -9.89 -5.52 5.20
CA LYS A 93 -9.43 -6.24 4.01
C LYS A 93 -9.45 -5.38 2.75
N LYS A 94 -10.54 -4.64 2.51
CA LYS A 94 -10.67 -3.79 1.30
C LYS A 94 -9.70 -2.61 1.29
N GLY A 95 -9.45 -1.98 2.45
CA GLY A 95 -8.42 -0.95 2.54
C GLY A 95 -7.00 -1.50 2.37
N ILE A 96 -6.72 -2.72 2.85
CA ILE A 96 -5.44 -3.42 2.62
C ILE A 96 -5.23 -3.71 1.12
N GLU A 97 -6.26 -4.21 0.42
CA GLU A 97 -6.24 -4.39 -1.03
C GLU A 97 -5.95 -3.06 -1.75
N ARG A 98 -6.53 -1.96 -1.25
CA ARG A 98 -6.34 -0.63 -1.81
C ARG A 98 -4.90 -0.12 -1.65
N ILE A 99 -4.27 -0.31 -0.49
CA ILE A 99 -2.84 0.03 -0.30
C ILE A 99 -1.96 -0.68 -1.31
N ASN A 100 -2.20 -1.97 -1.58
CA ASN A 100 -1.41 -2.70 -2.57
C ASN A 100 -1.56 -2.12 -3.98
N LYS A 101 -2.77 -1.69 -4.36
CA LYS A 101 -3.01 -1.03 -5.66
C LYS A 101 -2.27 0.31 -5.75
N ILE A 102 -2.34 1.13 -4.70
CA ILE A 102 -1.63 2.41 -4.62
C ILE A 102 -0.12 2.15 -4.76
N ARG A 103 0.45 1.26 -3.93
CA ARG A 103 1.87 0.88 -3.97
C ARG A 103 2.31 0.39 -5.35
N ASN A 104 1.54 -0.49 -5.98
CA ASN A 104 1.87 -0.98 -7.32
C ASN A 104 1.93 0.15 -8.35
N ARG A 105 1.00 1.11 -8.31
CA ARG A 105 1.03 2.26 -9.21
C ARG A 105 2.28 3.11 -8.98
N PHE A 106 2.58 3.39 -7.71
CA PHE A 106 3.77 4.11 -7.30
C PHE A 106 5.08 3.41 -7.74
N GLY A 107 5.10 2.07 -7.78
CA GLY A 107 6.23 1.29 -8.32
C GLY A 107 6.36 1.29 -9.84
N HIS A 108 5.32 1.68 -10.59
CA HIS A 108 5.30 1.65 -12.05
C HIS A 108 5.23 3.02 -12.73
N LYS A 109 4.90 4.09 -11.99
CA LYS A 109 4.76 5.45 -12.54
C LYS A 109 5.66 6.42 -11.80
N LEU A 110 6.59 7.05 -12.53
CA LEU A 110 7.59 8.00 -12.00
C LEU A 110 6.98 9.30 -11.44
N ASP A 111 5.73 9.60 -11.80
CA ASP A 111 4.98 10.79 -11.41
C ASP A 111 3.69 10.48 -10.67
N ALA A 112 3.59 9.29 -10.05
CA ALA A 112 2.42 8.92 -9.27
C ALA A 112 2.18 9.89 -8.11
N SER A 113 0.96 10.37 -7.98
CA SER A 113 0.41 10.99 -6.78
C SER A 113 -0.76 10.14 -6.25
N ILE A 114 -1.19 10.38 -5.01
CA ILE A 114 -2.43 9.78 -4.48
C ILE A 114 -3.61 10.55 -5.09
N CYS A 115 -4.49 9.87 -5.83
CA CYS A 115 -5.60 10.52 -6.52
C CYS A 115 -6.79 10.72 -5.58
N GLU A 116 -7.55 11.79 -5.81
CA GLU A 116 -8.81 12.02 -5.12
C GLU A 116 -9.82 10.88 -5.45
N GLY A 117 -10.51 10.36 -4.43
CA GLY A 117 -11.40 9.19 -4.54
C GLY A 117 -10.71 7.82 -4.57
N GLU A 118 -9.37 7.77 -4.56
CA GLU A 118 -8.67 6.49 -4.47
C GLU A 118 -8.70 5.89 -3.06
N LEU A 119 -8.98 6.70 -2.05
CA LEU A 119 -8.95 6.29 -0.66
C LEU A 119 -10.31 5.81 -0.14
N ASN A 120 -11.34 5.64 -0.98
CA ASN A 120 -12.70 5.33 -0.50
C ASN A 120 -12.75 4.16 0.50
N GLU A 121 -12.15 3.01 0.20
CA GLU A 121 -12.18 1.86 1.13
C GLU A 121 -11.31 2.05 2.37
N ILE A 122 -10.33 2.94 2.31
CA ILE A 122 -9.53 3.37 3.47
C ILE A 122 -10.35 4.33 4.34
N ASP A 123 -10.95 5.34 3.71
CA ASP A 123 -11.76 6.38 4.34
C ASP A 123 -13.02 5.78 4.97
N ASP A 124 -13.62 4.74 4.39
CA ASP A 124 -14.79 4.06 4.96
C ASP A 124 -14.49 3.41 6.31
N VAL A 125 -13.29 2.83 6.47
CA VAL A 125 -12.83 2.30 7.76
C VAL A 125 -12.51 3.44 8.73
N LEU A 126 -11.77 4.45 8.27
CA LEU A 126 -11.34 5.56 9.10
C LEU A 126 -12.50 6.42 9.62
N LYS A 127 -13.55 6.65 8.82
CA LYS A 127 -14.74 7.39 9.26
C LYS A 127 -15.38 6.78 10.51
N VAL A 128 -15.31 5.46 10.65
CA VAL A 128 -15.89 4.73 11.79
C VAL A 128 -14.90 4.65 12.94
N MET A 129 -13.65 4.28 12.65
CA MET A 129 -12.66 3.93 13.68
C MET A 129 -11.83 5.12 14.18
N ARG A 130 -11.64 6.14 13.33
CA ARG A 130 -10.76 7.31 13.54
C ARG A 130 -11.32 8.55 12.83
N PRO A 131 -12.54 9.03 13.17
CA PRO A 131 -13.21 10.13 12.46
C PRO A 131 -12.40 11.45 12.47
N GLU A 132 -11.50 11.63 13.44
CA GLU A 132 -10.58 12.77 13.51
C GLU A 132 -9.60 12.86 12.32
N THR A 133 -9.45 11.79 11.56
CA THR A 133 -8.52 11.73 10.40
C THR A 133 -9.08 12.31 9.11
N LYS A 134 -10.36 12.73 9.10
CA LYS A 134 -11.08 13.15 7.89
C LYS A 134 -10.40 14.29 7.12
N ASP A 135 -9.78 15.22 7.84
CA ASP A 135 -9.19 16.45 7.28
C ASP A 135 -7.68 16.32 7.05
N LEU A 136 -7.09 15.16 7.34
CA LEU A 136 -5.66 14.90 7.11
C LEU A 136 -5.33 14.77 5.63
N SER A 137 -4.07 14.92 5.26
CA SER A 137 -3.62 14.67 3.90
C SER A 137 -3.83 13.19 3.50
N PRO A 138 -3.92 12.87 2.18
CA PRO A 138 -4.11 11.50 1.72
C PRO A 138 -3.09 10.50 2.28
N ILE A 139 -1.81 10.90 2.37
CA ILE A 139 -0.75 10.03 2.88
C ILE A 139 -0.88 9.79 4.39
N GLU A 140 -1.26 10.81 5.17
CA GLU A 140 -1.51 10.67 6.60
C GLU A 140 -2.73 9.77 6.89
N ARG A 141 -3.75 9.80 6.02
CA ARG A 141 -4.87 8.86 6.10
C ARG A 141 -4.42 7.42 5.84
N ILE A 142 -3.55 7.18 4.84
CA ILE A 142 -2.95 5.86 4.61
C ILE A 142 -2.17 5.37 5.84
N GLU A 143 -1.40 6.23 6.50
CA GLU A 143 -0.65 5.89 7.71
C GLU A 143 -1.57 5.56 8.90
N ASN A 144 -2.62 6.35 9.11
CA ASN A 144 -3.63 6.07 10.15
C ASN A 144 -4.40 4.78 9.88
N PHE A 145 -4.71 4.51 8.62
CA PHE A 145 -5.33 3.25 8.23
C PHE A 145 -4.38 2.09 8.45
N THR A 146 -3.09 2.25 8.16
CA THR A 146 -2.07 1.21 8.40
C THR A 146 -2.06 0.81 9.87
N ALA A 147 -2.02 1.79 10.78
CA ALA A 147 -2.10 1.52 12.22
C ALA A 147 -3.40 0.78 12.59
N THR A 148 -4.54 1.23 12.04
CA THR A 148 -5.86 0.61 12.27
C THR A 148 -5.88 -0.83 11.76
N ALA A 149 -5.47 -1.08 10.53
CA ALA A 149 -5.41 -2.40 9.91
C ALA A 149 -4.53 -3.37 10.71
N CYS A 150 -3.39 -2.91 11.21
CA CYS A 150 -2.52 -3.71 12.07
C CYS A 150 -3.20 -4.12 13.38
N THR A 151 -4.04 -3.27 13.99
CA THR A 151 -4.84 -3.64 15.18
C THR A 151 -5.76 -4.84 14.90
N PHE A 152 -6.33 -4.92 13.70
CA PHE A 152 -7.18 -6.05 13.27
C PHE A 152 -6.40 -7.30 12.84
N LEU A 153 -5.11 -7.15 12.50
CA LEU A 153 -4.21 -8.25 12.14
C LEU A 153 -3.44 -8.82 13.35
N ILE A 154 -3.36 -8.07 14.44
CA ILE A 154 -2.81 -8.58 15.70
C ILE A 154 -3.72 -9.68 16.21
N VAL A 155 -3.13 -10.83 16.50
CA VAL A 155 -3.80 -11.95 17.17
C VAL A 155 -4.26 -11.45 18.53
N GLN A 156 -5.58 -11.33 18.71
CA GLN A 156 -6.17 -10.87 19.95
C GLN A 156 -6.27 -12.03 20.95
N PRO A 157 -6.21 -11.76 22.26
CA PRO A 157 -6.66 -12.70 23.28
C PRO A 157 -8.09 -13.19 23.00
N LYS A 158 -8.40 -14.43 23.36
CA LYS A 158 -9.72 -15.05 23.09
C LYS A 158 -10.88 -14.20 23.60
N GLU A 159 -10.74 -13.54 24.74
CA GLU A 159 -11.81 -12.71 25.31
C GLU A 159 -12.19 -11.54 24.39
N ILE A 160 -11.21 -10.97 23.68
CA ILE A 160 -11.44 -9.88 22.72
C ILE A 160 -12.06 -10.44 21.42
N GLU A 161 -11.62 -11.63 20.99
CA GLU A 161 -12.19 -12.32 19.81
C GLU A 161 -13.69 -12.62 20.01
N GLU A 162 -14.08 -13.06 21.21
CA GLU A 162 -15.48 -13.31 21.59
C GLU A 162 -16.33 -12.04 21.59
N ILE A 163 -15.82 -10.92 22.13
CA ILE A 163 -16.53 -9.62 22.10
C ILE A 163 -16.81 -9.17 20.66
N TYR A 164 -15.83 -9.30 19.77
CA TYR A 164 -16.03 -8.96 18.36
C TYR A 164 -17.04 -9.90 17.69
N ALA A 165 -16.95 -11.21 17.94
CA ALA A 165 -17.90 -12.19 17.40
C ALA A 165 -19.34 -11.89 17.84
N ASP A 166 -19.55 -11.54 19.10
CA ASP A 166 -20.87 -11.19 19.64
C ASP A 166 -21.43 -9.91 19.01
N ALA A 167 -20.61 -8.87 18.90
CA ALA A 167 -21.00 -7.63 18.23
C ALA A 167 -21.38 -7.86 16.75
N PHE A 168 -20.67 -8.76 16.05
CA PHE A 168 -20.99 -9.11 14.67
C PHE A 168 -22.27 -9.92 14.53
N ASN A 169 -22.50 -10.87 15.43
CA ASN A 169 -23.73 -11.65 15.45
C ASN A 169 -24.95 -10.76 15.68
N LEU A 170 -24.85 -9.77 16.57
CA LEU A 170 -25.89 -8.75 16.79
C LEU A 170 -26.18 -7.93 15.52
N PHE A 171 -25.15 -7.41 14.85
CA PHE A 171 -25.32 -6.65 13.61
C PHE A 171 -25.95 -7.46 12.47
N LEU A 172 -25.56 -8.74 12.31
CA LEU A 172 -26.13 -9.62 11.30
C LEU A 172 -27.61 -9.93 11.60
N ALA A 173 -27.96 -10.16 12.87
CA ALA A 173 -29.33 -10.41 13.28
C ALA A 173 -30.26 -9.22 13.03
N GLU A 174 -29.79 -7.99 13.27
CA GLU A 174 -30.53 -6.75 12.97
C GLU A 174 -30.79 -6.57 11.47
N LYS A 175 -29.83 -6.92 10.60
CA LYS A 175 -30.01 -6.86 9.15
C LYS A 175 -30.99 -7.90 8.60
N THR A 176 -31.07 -9.10 9.17
CA THR A 176 -32.06 -10.10 8.75
C THR A 176 -33.48 -9.71 9.16
N ASN A 177 -33.65 -9.08 10.33
CA ASN A 177 -34.97 -8.63 10.78
C ASN A 177 -35.49 -7.43 9.99
N ASN A 178 -34.62 -6.51 9.56
CA ASN A 178 -35.02 -5.34 8.76
C ASN A 178 -35.32 -5.63 7.28
N ASN A 179 -35.00 -6.83 6.77
CA ASN A 179 -35.34 -7.27 5.42
C ASN A 179 -36.59 -8.19 5.37
N ALA A 180 -37.20 -8.45 6.52
CA ALA A 180 -38.36 -9.34 6.67
C ALA A 180 -39.68 -8.59 7.01
N GLY A 181 -39.66 -7.25 7.02
CA GLY A 181 -40.83 -6.38 7.19
C GLY A 181 -40.98 -5.42 6.02
#